data_AF-A0A097IDA9-F1
#
_entry.id   AF-A0A097IDA9-F1
#
_cell.length_a   1.000
_cell.length_b   1.000
_cell.length_c   1.000
_cell.angle_alpha   90.00
_cell.angle_beta   90.00
_cell.angle_gamma   90.00
#
_symmetry.space_group_name_H-M   'P 1'
#
loop_
_entity.id
_entity.type
_entity.pdbx_description
1 polymer ?
#
loop_
_entity_poly.entity_id
_entity_poly.type
_entity_poly.pdbx_seq_one_letter_code
_entity_poly.pdbx_strand_id
1 'polypeptide(L)'
;MTIVEIIVAALVVLAAFMTAATAIAQWRAPDALTRVNLMGPLVCVAFPVLLVAKLIWDWSTEGFDPANLLRALIAIAGVWIVASIGSFYLARGIYGVTVVDRTGLEGETEGAPEGGRG
;
A
#
# COMPACT_ATOMS: atom_id res chain seq x y z
N MET A 1 -12.97 -15.08 -28.94
CA MET A 1 -12.89 -14.25 -27.73
C MET A 1 -13.97 -13.19 -27.81
N THR A 2 -14.78 -13.06 -26.76
CA THR A 2 -15.82 -12.02 -26.67
C THR A 2 -15.18 -10.68 -26.29
N ILE A 3 -15.87 -9.57 -26.57
CA ILE A 3 -15.40 -8.22 -26.18
C ILE A 3 -15.25 -8.13 -24.66
N VAL A 4 -16.11 -8.80 -23.90
CA VAL A 4 -16.06 -8.83 -22.42
C VAL A 4 -14.78 -9.50 -21.92
N GLU A 5 -14.42 -10.66 -22.49
CA GLU A 5 -13.16 -11.36 -22.15
C GLU A 5 -11.94 -10.47 -22.34
N ILE A 6 -11.90 -9.69 -23.43
CA ILE A 6 -10.80 -8.77 -23.72
C ILE A 6 -10.71 -7.66 -22.67
N ILE A 7 -11.86 -7.08 -22.29
CA ILE A 7 -11.91 -6.03 -21.26
C ILE A 7 -11.47 -6.58 -19.91
N VAL A 8 -11.99 -7.74 -19.50
CA VAL A 8 -11.63 -8.38 -18.23
C VAL A 8 -10.14 -8.72 -18.21
N ALA A 9 -9.61 -9.31 -19.29
CA ALA A 9 -8.19 -9.62 -19.40
C ALA A 9 -7.32 -8.35 -19.28
N ALA A 10 -7.70 -7.26 -19.95
CA ALA A 10 -6.97 -5.99 -19.88
C ALA A 10 -6.95 -5.42 -18.45
N LEU A 11 -8.09 -5.44 -17.74
CA LEU A 11 -8.19 -4.99 -16.35
C LEU A 11 -7.35 -5.84 -15.40
N VAL A 12 -7.38 -7.17 -15.57
CA VAL A 12 -6.58 -8.11 -14.76
C VAL A 12 -5.09 -7.90 -15.01
N VAL A 13 -4.67 -7.73 -16.27
CA VAL A 13 -3.27 -7.44 -16.62
C VAL A 13 -2.82 -6.11 -16.01
N LEU A 14 -3.64 -5.07 -16.07
CA LEU A 14 -3.35 -3.78 -15.45
C LEU A 14 -3.16 -3.90 -13.94
N ALA A 15 -4.05 -4.61 -13.26
CA ALA A 15 -3.95 -4.80 -11.82
C ALA A 15 -2.75 -5.68 -11.42
N ALA A 16 -2.46 -6.73 -12.19
CA ALA A 16 -1.27 -7.55 -12.00
C ALA A 16 0.02 -6.71 -12.19
N PHE A 17 0.06 -5.86 -13.22
CA PHE A 17 1.17 -4.93 -13.45
C PHE A 17 1.34 -3.96 -12.28
N MET A 18 0.27 -3.31 -11.82
CA MET A 18 0.31 -2.41 -10.66
C MET A 18 0.80 -3.13 -9.39
N THR A 19 0.38 -4.39 -9.20
CA THR A 19 0.79 -5.23 -8.07
C THR A 19 2.28 -5.54 -8.13
N ALA A 20 2.76 -6.00 -9.28
CA ALA A 20 4.18 -6.30 -9.51
C ALA A 20 5.05 -5.04 -9.39
N ALA A 21 4.61 -3.92 -9.98
CA ALA A 21 5.30 -2.64 -9.87
C ALA A 21 5.41 -2.17 -8.41
N THR A 22 4.34 -2.33 -7.63
CA THR A 22 4.35 -2.02 -6.20
C THR A 22 5.32 -2.92 -5.44
N ALA A 23 5.30 -4.23 -5.68
CA ALA A 23 6.22 -5.18 -5.04
C ALA A 23 7.70 -4.85 -5.36
N ILE A 24 8.01 -4.55 -6.62
CA ILE A 24 9.37 -4.15 -7.04
C ILE A 24 9.76 -2.82 -6.38
N ALA A 25 8.85 -1.86 -6.32
CA ALA A 25 9.09 -0.58 -5.65
C ALA A 25 9.38 -0.76 -4.15
N GLN A 26 8.65 -1.67 -3.48
CA GLN A 26 8.92 -2.02 -2.08
C GLN A 26 10.32 -2.58 -1.88
N TRP A 27 10.77 -3.49 -2.76
CA TRP A 27 12.13 -4.04 -2.66
C TRP A 27 13.22 -3.00 -2.85
N ARG A 28 12.99 -2.01 -3.71
CA ARG A 28 13.95 -0.95 -4.01
C ARG A 28 13.92 0.22 -3.01
N ALA A 29 12.92 0.31 -2.15
CA ALA A 29 12.74 1.46 -1.28
C ALA A 29 13.78 1.48 -0.14
N PRO A 30 14.49 2.60 0.08
CA PRO A 30 15.57 2.69 1.07
C PRO A 30 15.05 2.70 2.51
N ASP A 31 13.93 3.39 2.75
CA ASP A 31 13.44 3.67 4.10
C ASP A 31 12.04 3.11 4.35
N ALA A 32 11.75 2.84 5.62
CA ALA A 32 10.46 2.32 6.06
C ALA A 32 9.30 3.28 5.73
N LEU A 33 9.52 4.60 5.83
CA LEU A 33 8.47 5.59 5.57
C LEU A 33 8.12 5.66 4.07
N THR A 34 9.12 5.54 3.20
CA THR A 34 8.94 5.41 1.74
C THR A 34 8.18 4.14 1.39
N ARG A 35 8.50 3.02 2.04
CA ARG A 35 7.79 1.73 1.86
C ARG A 35 6.32 1.83 2.22
N VAL A 36 5.97 2.49 3.32
CA VAL A 36 4.56 2.70 3.69
C VAL A 36 3.82 3.50 2.61
N ASN A 37 4.42 4.58 2.09
CA ASN A 37 3.77 5.41 1.08
C ASN A 37 3.63 4.72 -0.28
N LEU A 38 4.53 3.78 -0.59
CA LEU A 38 4.51 3.00 -1.84
C LEU A 38 3.40 1.93 -1.88
N MET A 39 2.63 1.71 -0.81
CA MET A 39 1.48 0.77 -0.82
C MET A 39 0.24 1.31 -1.53
N GLY A 40 0.18 2.63 -1.79
CA GLY A 40 -0.97 3.29 -2.41
C GLY A 40 -1.45 2.67 -3.73
N PRO A 41 -0.57 2.43 -4.74
CA PRO A 41 -0.98 1.87 -6.02
C PRO A 41 -1.61 0.48 -5.91
N LEU A 42 -1.13 -0.36 -4.99
CA LEU A 42 -1.70 -1.68 -4.74
C LEU A 42 -3.12 -1.58 -4.15
N VAL A 43 -3.25 -0.81 -3.06
CA VAL A 43 -4.49 -0.72 -2.28
C VAL A 43 -5.57 0.09 -2.99
N CYS A 44 -5.20 1.22 -3.60
CA CYS A 44 -6.14 2.18 -4.16
C CYS A 44 -6.48 1.91 -5.63
N VAL A 45 -5.61 1.21 -6.37
CA VAL A 45 -5.80 0.99 -7.81
C VAL A 45 -5.92 -0.50 -8.14
N ALA A 46 -4.89 -1.31 -7.85
CA ALA A 46 -4.88 -2.71 -8.27
C ALA A 46 -6.06 -3.51 -7.68
N PHE A 47 -6.32 -3.34 -6.39
CA PHE A 47 -7.39 -4.07 -5.71
C PHE A 47 -8.81 -3.70 -6.21
N PRO A 48 -9.22 -2.41 -6.29
CA PRO A 48 -10.50 -2.05 -6.89
C PRO A 48 -10.65 -2.48 -8.34
N VAL A 49 -9.60 -2.35 -9.15
CA VAL A 49 -9.63 -2.76 -10.57
C VAL A 49 -9.89 -4.25 -10.71
N LEU A 50 -9.27 -5.11 -9.88
CA LEU A 50 -9.54 -6.55 -9.88
C LEU A 50 -10.99 -6.88 -9.52
N LEU A 51 -11.55 -6.19 -8.53
CA LEU A 51 -12.95 -6.37 -8.13
C LEU A 51 -13.93 -5.96 -9.23
N VAL A 52 -13.64 -4.87 -9.93
CA VAL A 52 -14.43 -4.45 -11.11
C VAL A 52 -14.32 -5.48 -12.22
N ALA A 53 -13.11 -6.00 -12.51
CA ALA A 53 -12.92 -7.04 -13.52
C ALA A 53 -13.73 -8.31 -13.19
N LYS A 54 -13.73 -8.72 -11.92
CA LYS A 54 -14.51 -9.86 -11.42
C LYS A 54 -16.01 -9.62 -11.57
N LEU A 55 -16.52 -8.44 -11.23
CA LEU A 55 -17.94 -8.11 -11.40
C LEU A 55 -18.38 -8.15 -12.87
N ILE A 56 -17.56 -7.60 -13.78
CA ILE A 56 -17.85 -7.61 -15.22
C ILE A 56 -17.92 -9.05 -15.74
N TRP A 57 -17.00 -9.91 -15.28
CA TRP A 57 -17.00 -11.32 -15.65
C TRP A 57 -18.26 -12.05 -15.16
N ASP A 58 -18.57 -11.94 -13.87
CA ASP A 58 -19.71 -12.64 -13.27
C ASP A 58 -21.05 -12.21 -13.91
N TRP A 59 -21.22 -10.91 -14.17
CA TRP A 59 -22.42 -10.40 -14.83
C TRP A 59 -22.57 -10.89 -16.26
N SER A 60 -21.45 -11.27 -16.91
CA SER A 60 -21.47 -11.83 -18.25
C SER A 60 -21.73 -13.34 -18.27
N THR A 61 -21.42 -14.08 -17.21
CA THR A 61 -21.56 -15.54 -17.17
C THR A 61 -22.82 -16.02 -16.44
N GLU A 62 -23.14 -15.39 -15.32
CA GLU A 62 -24.21 -15.85 -14.40
C GLU A 62 -25.38 -14.84 -14.34
N GLY A 63 -25.17 -13.62 -14.82
CA GLY A 63 -26.15 -12.53 -14.79
C GLY A 63 -25.95 -11.57 -13.63
N PHE A 64 -26.81 -10.55 -13.55
CA PHE A 64 -26.66 -9.48 -12.56
C PHE A 64 -27.12 -9.92 -11.16
N ASP A 65 -26.18 -10.00 -10.22
CA ASP A 65 -26.44 -10.23 -8.80
C ASP A 65 -26.06 -9.00 -7.95
N PRO A 66 -27.03 -8.32 -7.29
CA PRO A 66 -26.76 -7.19 -6.42
C PRO A 66 -25.96 -7.57 -5.15
N ALA A 67 -26.01 -8.82 -4.70
CA ALA A 67 -25.22 -9.27 -3.55
C ALA A 67 -23.72 -9.25 -3.87
N ASN A 68 -23.34 -9.64 -5.09
CA ASN A 68 -21.95 -9.56 -5.56
C ASN A 68 -21.46 -8.11 -5.66
N LEU A 69 -22.31 -7.18 -6.12
CA LEU A 69 -21.99 -5.75 -6.14
C LEU A 69 -21.75 -5.21 -4.72
N LEU A 70 -22.63 -5.53 -3.78
CA LEU A 70 -22.50 -5.09 -2.39
C LEU A 70 -21.24 -5.65 -1.73
N ARG A 71 -20.95 -6.94 -1.94
CA ARG A 71 -19.72 -7.57 -1.45
C ARG A 71 -18.47 -6.87 -2.00
N ALA A 72 -18.49 -6.47 -3.26
CA ALA A 72 -17.38 -5.76 -3.86
C ALA A 72 -17.16 -4.38 -3.22
N LEU A 73 -18.24 -3.61 -3.02
CA LEU A 73 -18.16 -2.31 -2.34
C LEU A 73 -17.64 -2.45 -0.90
N ILE A 74 -18.13 -3.43 -0.15
CA ILE A 74 -17.66 -3.72 1.21
C ILE A 74 -16.19 -4.13 1.21
N ALA A 75 -15.76 -4.93 0.24
CA ALA A 75 -14.35 -5.33 0.13
C ALA A 75 -13.43 -4.14 -0.13
N ILE A 76 -13.81 -3.23 -1.04
CA ILE A 76 -13.04 -2.00 -1.33
C ILE A 76 -12.97 -1.11 -0.09
N ALA A 77 -14.12 -0.83 0.53
CA ALA A 77 -14.19 0.00 1.73
C ALA A 77 -13.39 -0.61 2.88
N GLY A 78 -13.51 -1.92 3.09
CA GLY A 78 -12.78 -2.65 4.13
C GLY A 78 -11.27 -2.55 3.96
N VAL A 79 -10.76 -2.77 2.74
CA VAL A 79 -9.33 -2.63 2.43
C VAL A 79 -8.85 -1.20 2.63
N TRP A 80 -9.60 -0.19 2.21
CA TRP A 80 -9.21 1.21 2.39
C TRP A 80 -9.16 1.64 3.85
N ILE A 81 -10.12 1.19 4.67
CA ILE A 81 -10.14 1.45 6.11
C ILE A 81 -8.92 0.80 6.78
N VAL A 82 -8.70 -0.50 6.54
CA VAL A 82 -7.60 -1.24 7.15
C VAL A 82 -6.25 -0.68 6.72
N ALA A 83 -6.08 -0.35 5.44
CA ALA A 83 -4.84 0.25 4.93
C ALA A 83 -4.54 1.63 5.53
N SER A 84 -5.57 2.45 5.74
CA SER A 84 -5.44 3.76 6.39
C SER A 84 -4.98 3.61 7.84
N ILE A 85 -5.61 2.70 8.60
CA ILE A 85 -5.25 2.42 10.00
C ILE A 85 -3.85 1.81 10.09
N GLY A 86 -3.52 0.86 9.22
CA GLY A 86 -2.20 0.22 9.18
C GLY A 86 -1.09 1.23 8.91
N SER A 87 -1.28 2.12 7.93
CA SER A 87 -0.31 3.16 7.59
C SER A 87 -0.09 4.13 8.75
N PHE A 88 -1.13 4.48 9.51
CA PHE A 88 -1.03 5.33 10.69
C PHE A 88 -0.19 4.68 11.80
N TYR A 89 -0.46 3.41 12.13
CA TYR A 89 0.31 2.70 13.14
C TYR A 89 1.77 2.48 12.72
N LEU A 90 2.02 2.16 11.46
CA LEU A 90 3.37 2.00 10.91
C LEU A 90 4.15 3.32 10.99
N ALA A 91 3.55 4.44 10.59
CA ALA A 91 4.18 5.76 10.69
C ALA A 91 4.56 6.10 12.14
N ARG A 92 3.67 5.82 13.10
CA ARG A 92 3.93 6.08 14.52
C ARG A 92 5.04 5.18 15.08
N GLY A 93 5.06 3.91 14.68
CA GLY A 93 6.11 2.96 15.06
C GLY A 93 7.49 3.39 14.55
N ILE A 94 7.56 3.86 13.30
CA ILE A 94 8.81 4.40 12.71
C ILE A 94 9.27 5.64 13.48
N TYR A 95 8.37 6.59 13.73
CA TYR A 95 8.68 7.83 14.46
C TYR A 95 9.26 7.56 15.86
N GLY A 96 8.71 6.58 16.58
CA GLY A 96 9.17 6.21 17.92
C GLY A 96 10.60 5.66 17.95
N VAL A 97 11.06 5.04 16.87
CA VAL A 97 12.42 4.48 16.78
C VAL A 97 13.42 5.49 16.24
N THR A 98 13.05 6.31 15.25
CA THR A 98 13.99 7.23 14.59
C THR A 98 14.27 8.52 15.37
N VAL A 99 13.32 9.00 16.18
CA VAL A 99 13.50 10.26 16.94
C VAL A 99 14.20 10.01 18.28
N VAL A 100 13.93 8.88 18.95
CA VAL A 100 14.50 8.58 20.27
C VAL A 100 16.01 8.30 20.19
N ASP A 101 16.48 7.71 19.09
CA ASP A 101 17.90 7.38 18.90
C ASP A 101 18.78 8.62 18.64
N ARG A 102 18.23 9.67 18.02
CA ARG A 102 18.98 10.90 17.72
C ARG A 102 19.28 11.73 18.97
N THR A 103 18.34 11.79 19.90
CA THR A 103 18.51 12.50 21.19
C THR A 103 19.57 11.83 22.07
N GLY A 104 19.80 10.52 21.93
CA GLY A 104 20.87 9.81 22.63
C GLY A 104 22.27 10.22 22.15
N LEU A 105 22.44 10.40 20.84
CA LEU A 105 23.72 10.76 20.23
C LEU A 105 24.09 12.24 20.44
N GLU A 106 23.13 13.15 20.39
CA GLU A 106 23.37 14.58 20.66
C GLU A 106 23.81 14.82 22.12
N GLY A 107 23.28 14.03 23.07
CA GLY A 107 23.64 14.09 24.49
C GLY A 107 25.04 13.57 24.82
N GLU A 108 25.62 12.68 24.02
CA GLU A 108 27.01 12.22 24.21
C GLU A 108 28.04 13.24 23.71
N THR A 109 27.74 13.99 22.65
CA THR A 109 28.63 15.04 22.12
C THR A 109 28.68 16.30 22.97
N GLU A 110 27.64 16.61 23.74
CA GLU A 110 27.61 17.78 24.64
C GLU A 110 28.33 17.52 25.98
N GLY A 111 28.76 16.28 26.23
CA GLY A 111 29.53 15.88 27.42
C GLY A 111 31.05 15.81 27.25
N ALA A 112 31.60 16.08 26.06
CA ALA A 112 33.05 16.09 25.85
C ALA A 112 33.64 17.44 26.32
N PRO A 113 34.58 17.45 27.29
CA PRO A 113 35.17 18.70 27.74
C PRO A 113 36.06 19.27 26.63
N GLU A 114 35.64 20.37 26.02
CA GLU A 114 36.55 21.27 25.32
C GLU A 114 37.49 21.91 26.34
N GLY A 115 38.71 21.37 26.48
CA GLY A 115 39.70 21.99 27.35
C GLY A 115 40.99 21.22 27.47
N GLY A 116 41.98 21.54 26.64
CA GLY A 116 43.35 21.08 26.85
C GLY A 116 44.28 21.19 25.65
N ARG A 117 44.44 22.40 25.08
CA ARG A 117 45.70 22.74 24.39
C ARG A 117 46.76 22.98 25.47
N GLY A 118 47.79 22.15 25.46
CA GLY A 118 49.04 22.30 26.18
C GLY A 118 50.11 21.53 25.42
#